data_AF-A0A3B1IUZ0-F1
#
_entry.id   AF-A0A3B1IUZ0-F1
#
_cell.length_a   1.000
_cell.length_b   1.000
_cell.length_c   1.000
_cell.angle_alpha   90.00
_cell.angle_beta   90.00
_cell.angle_gamma   90.00
#
_symmetry.space_group_name_H-M   'P 1'
#
loop_
_entity.id
_entity.type
_entity.pdbx_description
1 polymer ?
#
loop_
_entity_poly.entity_id
_entity_poly.type
_entity_poly.pdbx_seq_one_letter_code
_entity_poly.pdbx_strand_id
1 'polypeptide(L)'
;MNAEELELLGDSKYRNYVAAVDKALKNFEYSSEWADLISALGKLNKVLQNNAKYQVVPKKLTIGKRLAQCLHPALPSGVHRKALETYEIIFKIIGPKRLAKDLFLYSSGLFPLLSNAAMSVKPVLLGLYETYYLPLGKTLKPGLQGLLTGVLPGLEEGSEYYDRLDRMKTVLCSLYHD
;
A
#
# COMPACT_ATOMS: atom_id res chain seq x y z
N MET A 1 13.80 -14.22 -2.68
CA MET A 1 12.50 -14.91 -2.48
C MET A 1 12.51 -15.48 -1.08
N ASN A 2 11.40 -15.42 -0.35
CA ASN A 2 11.35 -16.00 1.00
C ASN A 2 11.09 -17.51 0.93
N ALA A 3 11.36 -18.24 2.01
CA ALA A 3 11.24 -19.71 2.05
C ALA A 3 9.83 -20.21 1.68
N GLU A 4 8.80 -19.52 2.17
CA GLU A 4 7.40 -19.88 1.90
C GLU A 4 7.02 -19.71 0.41
N GLU A 5 7.54 -18.68 -0.26
CA GLU A 5 7.35 -18.50 -1.71
C GLU A 5 8.02 -19.64 -2.49
N LEU A 6 9.19 -20.12 -2.04
CA LEU A 6 9.88 -21.26 -2.66
C LEU A 6 9.10 -22.57 -2.49
N GLU A 7 8.50 -22.83 -1.33
CA GLU A 7 7.64 -24.00 -1.10
C GLU A 7 6.41 -23.95 -2.01
N LEU A 8 5.77 -22.79 -2.14
CA LEU A 8 4.60 -22.60 -2.98
C LEU A 8 4.90 -22.78 -4.47
N LEU A 9 6.15 -22.62 -4.92
CA LEU A 9 6.51 -22.92 -6.32
C LEU A 9 6.32 -24.39 -6.68
N GLY A 10 6.18 -25.31 -5.72
CA GLY A 10 5.77 -26.69 -5.97
C GLY A 10 4.33 -26.80 -6.50
N ASP A 11 3.44 -25.88 -6.12
CA ASP A 11 2.04 -25.83 -6.55
C ASP A 11 1.90 -25.21 -7.96
N SER A 12 1.34 -25.97 -8.90
CA SER A 12 1.10 -25.50 -10.27
C SER A 12 0.16 -24.30 -10.33
N LYS A 13 -0.82 -24.20 -9.42
CA LYS A 13 -1.74 -23.07 -9.35
C LYS A 13 -1.03 -21.81 -8.86
N TYR A 14 -0.07 -21.94 -7.94
CA TYR A 14 0.76 -20.81 -7.53
C TYR A 14 1.70 -20.36 -8.65
N ARG A 15 2.34 -21.29 -9.38
CA ARG A 15 3.15 -20.93 -10.56
C ARG A 15 2.33 -20.17 -11.62
N ASN A 16 1.07 -20.56 -11.83
CA ASN A 16 0.15 -19.82 -12.69
C ASN A 16 -0.17 -18.42 -12.15
N TYR A 17 -0.31 -18.26 -10.84
CA TYR A 17 -0.47 -16.96 -10.19
C TYR A 17 0.78 -16.07 -10.39
N VAL A 18 1.99 -16.60 -10.22
CA VAL A 18 3.24 -15.87 -10.52
C VAL A 18 3.27 -15.39 -11.97
N ALA A 19 2.97 -16.28 -12.92
CA ALA A 19 2.94 -15.94 -14.34
C ALA A 19 1.87 -14.88 -14.67
N ALA A 20 0.69 -14.96 -14.04
CA ALA A 20 -0.37 -13.96 -14.19
C ALA A 20 0.04 -12.59 -13.64
N VAL A 21 0.74 -12.55 -12.50
CA VAL A 21 1.29 -11.31 -11.92
C VAL A 21 2.38 -10.73 -12.81
N ASP A 22 3.32 -11.53 -13.32
CA ASP A 22 4.35 -11.07 -14.26
C ASP A 22 3.71 -10.49 -15.52
N LYS A 23 2.68 -11.14 -16.07
CA LYS A 23 1.92 -10.62 -17.22
C LYS A 23 1.20 -9.31 -16.90
N ALA A 24 0.62 -9.17 -15.70
CA ALA A 24 -0.01 -7.92 -15.27
C ALA A 24 1.04 -6.80 -15.14
N LEU A 25 2.18 -7.07 -14.52
CA LEU A 25 3.27 -6.12 -14.30
C LEU A 25 3.85 -5.55 -15.60
N LYS A 26 3.90 -6.33 -16.68
CA LYS A 26 4.31 -5.84 -18.00
C LYS A 26 3.48 -4.65 -18.50
N ASN A 27 2.21 -4.52 -18.09
CA ASN A 27 1.37 -3.39 -18.52
C ASN A 27 1.89 -2.04 -17.99
N PHE A 28 2.64 -2.04 -16.88
CA PHE A 28 3.26 -0.82 -16.34
C PHE A 28 4.51 -0.38 -17.12
N GLU A 29 5.11 -1.27 -17.91
CA GLU A 29 6.32 -0.94 -18.71
C GLU A 29 5.97 -0.22 -20.01
N TYR A 30 4.76 -0.46 -20.55
CA TYR A 30 4.28 0.14 -21.79
C TYR A 30 3.29 1.29 -21.57
N SER A 31 3.12 1.73 -20.32
CA SER A 31 2.21 2.83 -19.99
C SER A 31 2.79 4.16 -20.48
N SER A 32 2.06 4.85 -21.35
CA SER A 32 2.46 6.16 -21.88
C SER A 32 1.67 7.29 -21.23
N GLU A 33 0.46 6.99 -20.76
CA GLU A 33 -0.44 7.97 -20.14
C GLU A 33 -0.95 7.49 -18.79
N TRP A 34 -1.49 8.41 -17.99
CA TRP A 34 -2.02 8.08 -16.65
C TRP A 34 -3.19 7.09 -16.70
N ALA A 35 -3.96 7.07 -17.78
CA ALA A 35 -5.07 6.13 -17.96
C ALA A 35 -4.57 4.67 -18.09
N ASP A 36 -3.39 4.46 -18.70
CA ASP A 36 -2.75 3.15 -18.80
C ASP A 36 -2.41 2.61 -17.41
N LEU A 37 -1.96 3.47 -16.49
CA LEU A 37 -1.66 3.10 -15.11
C LEU A 37 -2.92 2.62 -14.38
N ILE A 38 -4.06 3.30 -14.56
CA ILE A 38 -5.34 2.85 -13.98
C ILE A 38 -5.73 1.48 -14.53
N SER A 39 -5.58 1.27 -15.85
CA SER A 39 -5.85 -0.02 -16.50
C SER A 39 -4.92 -1.12 -15.98
N ALA A 40 -3.62 -0.84 -15.87
CA ALA A 40 -2.61 -1.76 -15.35
C ALA A 40 -2.89 -2.16 -13.89
N LEU A 41 -3.20 -1.18 -13.03
CA LEU A 41 -3.64 -1.41 -11.64
C LEU A 41 -4.92 -2.26 -11.60
N GLY A 42 -5.90 -1.97 -12.45
CA GLY A 42 -7.14 -2.75 -12.54
C GLY A 42 -6.90 -4.23 -12.91
N LYS A 43 -6.02 -4.48 -13.89
CA LYS A 43 -5.61 -5.85 -14.25
C LYS A 43 -4.89 -6.55 -13.08
N LEU A 44 -4.00 -5.83 -12.39
CA LEU A 44 -3.30 -6.37 -11.21
C LEU A 44 -4.28 -6.70 -10.08
N ASN A 45 -5.23 -5.82 -9.76
CA ASN A 45 -6.25 -6.05 -8.73
C ASN A 45 -7.02 -7.34 -8.98
N LYS A 46 -7.46 -7.55 -10.23
CA LYS A 46 -8.18 -8.77 -10.61
C LYS A 46 -7.34 -10.03 -10.41
N VAL A 47 -6.06 -10.00 -10.76
CA VAL A 47 -5.14 -11.14 -10.58
C VAL A 47 -4.92 -11.43 -9.09
N LEU A 48 -4.71 -10.41 -8.27
CA LEU A 48 -4.53 -10.54 -6.82
C LEU A 48 -5.79 -11.13 -6.15
N GLN A 49 -6.97 -10.57 -6.43
CA GLN A 49 -8.24 -11.01 -5.86
C GLN A 49 -8.58 -12.46 -6.22
N ASN A 50 -8.40 -12.85 -7.49
CA ASN A 50 -8.65 -14.22 -7.95
C ASN A 50 -7.74 -15.26 -7.29
N ASN A 51 -6.63 -14.83 -6.69
CA ASN A 51 -5.64 -15.69 -6.05
C ASN A 51 -5.50 -15.42 -4.55
N ALA A 52 -6.45 -14.70 -3.93
CA ALA A 52 -6.41 -14.28 -2.53
C ALA A 52 -6.29 -15.42 -1.51
N LYS A 53 -6.60 -16.66 -1.92
CA LYS A 53 -6.34 -17.87 -1.11
C LYS A 53 -4.85 -18.05 -0.76
N TYR A 54 -3.94 -17.50 -1.58
CA TYR A 54 -2.52 -17.47 -1.29
C TYR A 54 -2.19 -16.18 -0.53
N GLN A 55 -1.77 -16.31 0.72
CA GLN A 55 -1.34 -15.18 1.55
C GLN A 55 0.05 -14.63 1.15
N VAL A 56 0.74 -15.29 0.20
CA VAL A 56 2.06 -14.88 -0.30
C VAL A 56 1.90 -14.25 -1.68
N VAL A 57 1.96 -12.92 -1.73
CA VAL A 57 1.91 -12.17 -3.00
C VAL A 57 3.27 -12.29 -3.72
N PRO A 58 3.31 -12.87 -4.93
CA PRO A 58 4.55 -13.00 -5.68
C PRO A 58 5.01 -11.63 -6.19
N LYS A 59 6.31 -11.49 -6.44
CA LYS A 59 6.91 -10.25 -6.99
C LYS A 59 6.59 -8.99 -6.16
N LYS A 60 6.33 -9.13 -4.85
CA LYS A 60 5.94 -8.04 -3.96
C LYS A 60 6.84 -6.80 -4.06
N LEU A 61 8.14 -6.98 -4.25
CA LEU A 61 9.09 -5.88 -4.41
C LEU A 61 8.79 -5.03 -5.65
N THR A 62 8.53 -5.68 -6.79
CA THR A 62 8.19 -4.99 -8.04
C THR A 62 6.82 -4.34 -7.94
N ILE A 63 5.84 -5.03 -7.35
CA ILE A 63 4.51 -4.46 -7.10
C ILE A 63 4.62 -3.21 -6.23
N GLY A 64 5.31 -3.27 -5.10
CA GLY A 64 5.48 -2.12 -4.20
C GLY A 64 6.12 -0.91 -4.90
N LYS A 65 7.16 -1.14 -5.71
CA LYS A 65 7.77 -0.07 -6.53
C LYS A 65 6.78 0.57 -7.51
N ARG A 66 6.00 -0.25 -8.24
CA ARG A 66 4.98 0.27 -9.18
C ARG A 66 3.87 1.03 -8.46
N LEU A 67 3.43 0.54 -7.30
CA LEU A 67 2.44 1.25 -6.48
C LEU A 67 2.97 2.59 -5.97
N ALA A 68 4.20 2.66 -5.48
CA ALA A 68 4.81 3.91 -5.06
C ALA A 68 4.91 4.92 -6.23
N GLN A 69 5.29 4.46 -7.43
CA GLN A 69 5.28 5.30 -8.64
C GLN A 69 3.87 5.83 -8.95
N CYS A 70 2.84 5.00 -8.80
CA CYS A 70 1.45 5.41 -9.01
C CYS A 70 0.94 6.43 -7.98
N LEU A 71 1.67 6.67 -6.88
CA LEU A 71 1.38 7.69 -5.87
C LEU A 71 2.21 8.98 -6.06
N HIS A 72 2.95 9.12 -7.16
CA HIS A 72 3.74 10.31 -7.44
C HIS A 72 2.82 11.57 -7.54
N PRO A 73 3.21 12.73 -6.96
CA PRO A 73 2.38 13.94 -6.95
C PRO A 73 1.95 14.46 -8.33
N ALA A 74 2.76 14.21 -9.37
CA ALA A 74 2.46 14.61 -10.74
C ALA A 74 1.34 13.78 -11.41
N LEU A 75 0.88 12.70 -10.77
CA LEU A 75 -0.18 11.85 -11.30
C LEU A 75 -1.56 12.30 -10.78
N PRO A 76 -2.64 12.12 -11.57
CA PRO A 76 -3.97 12.56 -11.16
C PRO A 76 -4.55 11.69 -10.05
N SER A 77 -5.50 12.26 -9.29
CA SER A 77 -6.14 11.60 -8.15
C SER A 77 -6.81 10.26 -8.48
N GLY A 78 -7.23 10.05 -9.74
CA GLY A 78 -7.76 8.78 -10.22
C GLY A 78 -6.74 7.63 -10.14
N VAL A 79 -5.47 7.91 -10.48
CA VAL A 79 -4.37 6.93 -10.36
C VAL A 79 -4.07 6.67 -8.89
N HIS A 80 -4.00 7.72 -8.06
CA HIS A 80 -3.76 7.58 -6.63
C HIS A 80 -4.82 6.68 -5.97
N ARG A 81 -6.10 6.97 -6.19
CA ARG A 81 -7.22 6.17 -5.66
C ARG A 81 -7.13 4.71 -6.08
N LYS A 82 -6.84 4.45 -7.36
CA LYS A 82 -6.71 3.07 -7.85
C LYS A 82 -5.52 2.35 -7.21
N ALA A 83 -4.41 3.05 -6.98
CA ALA A 83 -3.26 2.47 -6.29
C ALA A 83 -3.56 2.16 -4.83
N LEU A 84 -4.26 3.06 -4.12
CA LEU A 84 -4.71 2.84 -2.73
C LEU A 84 -5.67 1.63 -2.63
N GLU A 85 -6.56 1.42 -3.60
CA GLU A 85 -7.37 0.19 -3.70
C GLU A 85 -6.49 -1.05 -3.84
N THR A 86 -5.42 -1.00 -4.64
CA THR A 86 -4.47 -2.12 -4.77
C THR A 86 -3.73 -2.40 -3.47
N TYR A 87 -3.28 -1.36 -2.74
CA TYR A 87 -2.70 -1.52 -1.40
C TYR A 87 -3.68 -2.23 -0.45
N GLU A 88 -4.94 -1.80 -0.45
CA GLU A 88 -5.97 -2.42 0.39
C GLU A 88 -6.15 -3.91 0.10
N ILE A 89 -6.23 -4.29 -1.18
CA ILE A 89 -6.33 -5.69 -1.62
C ILE A 89 -5.14 -6.49 -1.10
N ILE A 90 -3.93 -5.97 -1.25
CA ILE A 90 -2.71 -6.64 -0.78
C ILE A 90 -2.76 -6.82 0.74
N PHE A 91 -3.11 -5.77 1.49
CA PHE A 91 -3.14 -5.83 2.96
C PHE A 91 -4.18 -6.83 3.46
N LYS A 92 -5.34 -6.93 2.81
CA LYS A 92 -6.35 -7.98 3.10
C LYS A 92 -5.81 -9.39 2.85
N ILE A 93 -5.04 -9.59 1.78
CA ILE A 93 -4.46 -10.90 1.42
C ILE A 93 -3.35 -11.32 2.38
N ILE A 94 -2.40 -10.43 2.67
CA ILE A 94 -1.19 -10.78 3.45
C ILE A 94 -1.44 -10.74 4.97
N GLY A 95 -2.42 -9.96 5.41
CA GLY A 95 -2.75 -9.78 6.82
C GLY A 95 -1.68 -9.03 7.64
N PRO A 96 -1.97 -8.72 8.91
CA PRO A 96 -1.15 -7.81 9.73
C PRO A 96 0.25 -8.36 9.99
N LYS A 97 0.40 -9.67 10.21
CA LYS A 97 1.70 -10.31 10.49
C LYS A 97 2.70 -10.13 9.33
N ARG A 98 2.24 -10.26 8.09
CA ARG A 98 3.09 -10.08 6.90
C ARG A 98 3.28 -8.62 6.56
N LEU A 99 2.23 -7.81 6.73
CA LEU A 99 2.33 -6.37 6.57
C LEU A 99 3.42 -5.78 7.47
N ALA A 100 3.50 -6.20 8.74
CA ALA A 100 4.57 -5.76 9.64
C ALA A 100 5.97 -6.14 9.13
N LYS A 101 6.14 -7.32 8.53
CA LYS A 101 7.43 -7.75 7.93
C LYS A 101 7.78 -6.96 6.68
N ASP A 102 6.77 -6.60 5.88
CA ASP A 102 6.91 -5.89 4.62
C ASP A 102 6.61 -4.37 4.76
N LEU A 103 6.69 -3.85 5.99
CA LEU A 103 6.24 -2.50 6.31
C LEU A 103 6.92 -1.45 5.44
N PHE A 104 8.25 -1.47 5.36
CA PHE A 104 9.02 -0.51 4.57
C PHE A 104 8.70 -0.57 3.07
N LEU A 105 8.42 -1.78 2.55
CA LEU A 105 8.10 -1.97 1.15
C LEU A 105 6.85 -1.17 0.77
N TYR A 106 5.77 -1.32 1.54
CA TYR A 106 4.50 -0.68 1.22
C TYR A 106 4.39 0.76 1.72
N SER A 107 5.14 1.12 2.76
CA SER A 107 5.09 2.48 3.34
C SER A 107 5.79 3.53 2.49
N SER A 108 6.78 3.13 1.68
CA SER A 108 7.60 4.05 0.87
C SER A 108 6.81 4.98 -0.04
N GLY A 109 5.69 4.50 -0.61
CA GLY A 109 4.78 5.33 -1.42
C GLY A 109 3.65 5.99 -0.62
N LEU A 110 3.19 5.34 0.47
CA LEU A 110 2.04 5.82 1.24
C LEU A 110 2.38 7.03 2.09
N PHE A 111 3.47 6.98 2.88
CA PHE A 111 3.82 8.02 3.83
C PHE A 111 3.98 9.42 3.22
N PRO A 112 4.63 9.62 2.07
CA PRO A 112 4.76 10.95 1.47
C PRO A 112 3.48 11.45 0.77
N LEU A 113 2.45 10.62 0.60
CA LEU A 113 1.30 10.96 -0.24
C LEU A 113 0.45 12.10 0.35
N LEU A 114 0.31 12.17 1.68
CA LEU A 114 -0.66 13.07 2.32
C LEU A 114 -0.48 14.55 1.93
N SER A 115 0.77 15.03 1.86
CA SER A 115 1.09 16.44 1.59
C SER A 115 0.56 16.93 0.25
N ASN A 116 0.56 16.06 -0.77
CA ASN A 116 0.22 16.41 -2.15
C ASN A 116 -1.09 15.75 -2.62
N ALA A 117 -1.76 15.01 -1.74
CA ALA A 117 -2.98 14.30 -2.06
C ALA A 117 -4.14 15.28 -2.29
N ALA A 118 -4.91 15.05 -3.36
CA ALA A 118 -6.18 15.75 -3.55
C ALA A 118 -7.14 15.46 -2.38
N MET A 119 -8.08 16.37 -2.13
CA MET A 119 -9.10 16.24 -1.07
C MET A 119 -9.84 14.90 -1.12
N SER A 120 -10.07 14.39 -2.33
CA SER A 120 -10.76 13.12 -2.57
C SER A 120 -9.90 11.87 -2.25
N VAL A 121 -8.58 12.02 -2.14
CA VAL A 121 -7.60 10.94 -1.89
C VAL A 121 -7.27 10.84 -0.40
N LYS A 122 -7.12 11.99 0.29
CA LYS A 122 -6.80 12.06 1.72
C LYS A 122 -7.64 11.11 2.61
N PRO A 123 -8.99 11.10 2.56
CA PRO A 123 -9.78 10.23 3.44
C PRO A 123 -9.55 8.75 3.19
N VAL A 124 -9.22 8.35 1.95
CA VAL A 124 -8.91 6.96 1.58
C VAL A 124 -7.55 6.55 2.15
N LEU A 125 -6.54 7.42 2.03
CA LEU A 125 -5.21 7.19 2.62
C LEU A 125 -5.28 7.06 4.15
N LEU A 126 -5.98 7.99 4.81
CA LEU A 126 -6.14 7.94 6.26
C LEU A 126 -6.88 6.68 6.72
N GLY A 127 -7.88 6.23 5.94
CA GLY A 127 -8.58 4.97 6.21
C GLY A 127 -7.65 3.75 6.14
N LEU A 128 -6.68 3.73 5.21
CA LEU A 128 -5.67 2.67 5.15
C LEU A 128 -4.78 2.67 6.40
N TYR A 129 -4.35 3.83 6.87
CA TYR A 129 -3.54 3.91 8.09
C TYR A 129 -4.31 3.41 9.30
N GLU A 130 -5.55 3.85 9.48
CA GLU A 130 -6.39 3.43 10.61
C GLU A 130 -6.70 1.92 10.57
N THR A 131 -6.96 1.37 9.39
CA THR A 131 -7.39 -0.02 9.24
C THR A 131 -6.22 -1.00 9.28
N TYR A 132 -5.05 -0.62 8.74
CA TYR A 132 -3.95 -1.57 8.52
C TYR A 132 -2.65 -1.22 9.23
N TYR A 133 -2.38 0.06 9.53
CA TYR A 133 -1.15 0.47 10.20
C TYR A 133 -1.30 0.57 11.71
N LEU A 134 -2.30 1.31 12.20
CA LEU A 134 -2.52 1.48 13.65
C LEU A 134 -2.69 0.14 14.39
N PRO A 135 -3.44 -0.85 13.85
CA PRO A 135 -3.62 -2.13 14.53
C PRO A 135 -2.34 -2.99 14.60
N LEU A 136 -1.26 -2.62 13.91
CA LEU A 136 0.03 -3.30 14.03
C LEU A 136 0.68 -3.06 15.41
N GLY A 137 0.24 -2.03 16.14
CA GLY A 137 0.74 -1.72 17.48
C GLY A 137 2.27 -1.65 17.52
N LYS A 138 2.89 -2.36 18.46
CA LYS A 138 4.36 -2.35 18.64
C LYS A 138 5.15 -2.81 17.41
N THR A 139 4.54 -3.61 16.52
CA THR A 139 5.21 -4.04 15.27
C THR A 139 5.30 -2.95 14.21
N LEU A 140 4.62 -1.80 14.41
CA LEU A 140 4.73 -0.61 13.58
C LEU A 140 6.02 0.19 13.84
N LYS A 141 6.68 -0.01 14.99
CA LYS A 141 7.87 0.75 15.42
C LYS A 141 8.90 1.02 14.31
N PRO A 142 9.27 0.06 13.44
CA PRO A 142 10.25 0.31 12.38
C PRO A 142 9.83 1.41 11.38
N GLY A 143 8.52 1.57 11.12
CA GLY A 143 7.98 2.60 10.22
C GLY A 143 7.35 3.79 10.94
N LEU A 144 7.37 3.80 12.27
CA LEU A 144 6.62 4.75 13.09
C LEU A 144 7.04 6.21 12.85
N GLN A 145 8.35 6.48 12.80
CA GLN A 145 8.87 7.82 12.50
C GLN A 145 8.44 8.29 11.11
N GLY A 146 8.47 7.40 10.12
CA GLY A 146 8.03 7.74 8.76
C GLY A 146 6.54 8.07 8.70
N LEU A 147 5.71 7.31 9.41
CA LEU A 147 4.27 7.57 9.47
C LEU A 147 3.97 8.88 10.20
N LEU A 148 4.64 9.15 11.34
CA LEU A 148 4.51 10.42 12.05
C LEU A 148 4.84 11.61 11.15
N THR A 149 5.98 11.58 10.46
CA THR A 149 6.36 12.64 9.52
C THR A 149 5.33 12.77 8.39
N GLY A 150 4.81 11.65 7.89
CA GLY A 150 3.81 11.63 6.83
C GLY A 150 2.46 12.23 7.22
N VAL A 151 2.10 12.23 8.51
CA VAL A 151 0.82 12.82 8.99
C VAL A 151 0.91 14.29 9.37
N LEU A 152 2.11 14.83 9.63
CA LEU A 152 2.32 16.23 10.02
C LEU A 152 1.61 17.25 9.10
N PRO A 153 1.62 17.11 7.76
CA PRO A 153 1.00 18.10 6.87
C PRO A 153 -0.51 18.26 7.06
N GLY A 154 -1.19 17.28 7.66
CA GLY A 154 -2.63 17.39 7.92
C GLY A 154 -2.99 17.88 9.32
N LEU A 155 -1.97 18.17 10.16
CA LEU A 155 -2.10 18.75 11.50
C LEU A 155 -1.92 20.28 11.50
N GLU A 156 -2.09 20.92 10.34
CA GLU A 156 -2.15 22.37 10.24
C GLU A 156 -3.52 22.89 10.74
N GLU A 157 -3.53 24.00 11.47
CA GLU A 157 -4.76 24.61 11.97
C GLU A 157 -5.73 24.92 10.82
N GLY A 158 -7.00 24.55 10.98
CA GLY A 158 -8.03 24.71 9.94
C GLY A 158 -8.10 23.58 8.90
N SER A 159 -7.24 22.56 8.99
CA SER A 159 -7.34 21.34 8.17
C SER A 159 -8.63 20.56 8.51
N GLU A 160 -9.41 20.21 7.47
CA GLU A 160 -10.59 19.33 7.59
C GLU A 160 -10.28 18.00 8.31
N TYR A 161 -9.03 17.54 8.20
CA TYR A 161 -8.60 16.25 8.76
C TYR A 161 -7.85 16.38 10.08
N TYR A 162 -7.75 17.58 10.67
CA TYR A 162 -6.97 17.84 11.87
C TYR A 162 -7.33 16.88 13.01
N ASP A 163 -8.60 16.86 13.42
CA ASP A 163 -9.05 16.04 14.56
C ASP A 163 -8.81 14.55 14.34
N ARG A 164 -8.97 14.09 13.09
CA ARG A 164 -8.72 12.70 12.72
C ARG A 164 -7.25 12.35 12.87
N LEU A 165 -6.37 13.21 12.34
CA LEU A 165 -4.93 13.02 12.41
C LEU A 165 -4.36 13.20 13.81
N ASP A 166 -4.93 14.08 14.62
CA ASP A 166 -4.49 14.30 16.00
C ASP A 166 -4.78 13.06 16.88
N ARG A 167 -5.96 12.43 16.69
CA ARG A 167 -6.25 11.13 17.30
C ARG A 167 -5.25 10.05 16.85
N MET A 168 -4.94 9.98 15.56
CA MET A 168 -3.96 9.02 15.04
C MET A 168 -2.57 9.28 15.63
N LYS A 169 -2.12 10.54 15.66
CA LYS A 169 -0.85 10.95 16.27
C LYS A 169 -0.77 10.52 17.73
N THR A 170 -1.84 10.72 18.51
CA THR A 170 -1.89 10.32 19.92
C THR A 170 -1.64 8.81 20.08
N VAL A 171 -2.29 7.98 19.26
CA VAL A 171 -2.06 6.52 19.24
C VAL A 171 -0.63 6.19 18.81
N LEU A 172 -0.09 6.88 17.81
CA LEU A 172 1.28 6.65 17.33
C LEU A 172 2.32 7.04 18.40
N CYS A 173 2.09 8.13 19.13
CA CYS A 173 2.96 8.57 20.23
C CYS A 173 2.95 7.59 21.41
N SER A 174 1.82 6.96 21.74
CA SER A 174 1.79 5.96 22.81
C SER A 174 2.68 4.74 22.50
N LEU A 175 2.88 4.41 21.20
CA LEU A 175 3.77 3.33 20.78
C LEU A 175 5.27 3.65 20.97
N TYR A 176 5.65 4.91 21.21
CA TYR A 176 7.05 5.29 21.50
C TYR A 176 7.48 5.01 22.93
N HIS A 177 6.54 5.08 23.87
CA HIS A 177 6.85 5.09 25.31
C HIS A 177 6.77 3.71 25.98
N ASP A 178 6.26 2.70 25.27
CA ASP A 178 6.16 1.28 25.70
C ASP A 178 7.14 0.34 25.01
#